data_AF-A0AA36CM88-F1
#
_entry.id   AF-A0AA36CM88-F1
#
_cell.length_a   1.000
_cell.length_b   1.000
_cell.length_c   1.000
_cell.angle_alpha   90.00
_cell.angle_beta   90.00
_cell.angle_gamma   90.00
#
_symmetry.space_group_name_H-M   'P 1'
#
loop_
_entity.id
_entity.type
_entity.pdbx_description
1 polymer ?
#
loop_
_entity_poly.entity_id
_entity_poly.type
_entity_poly.pdbx_seq_one_letter_code
_entity_poly.pdbx_strand_id
1 'polypeptide(L)'
;MAIRRRGLWSLTQRHIDGARAENFWADDVVFAMYASSDHFREARRSVRDLRQKFPNNRIIFYNMGLTKQEEDEVSRVCNLTIRRFDFSSYPSYASDLYNYAFKMFIMAEMMADGRPFWMVDTSVTFKTVECVRTFYDEVNNGTAPDYLMQGSTGFMNIDFTDPAMFKYLPNPPKLAAQKQNGAAHVFMRPSRTTKLAAKWLLLCALTKDCIASPTATRYCKRENRQRGCHRYDQSAQNAVRYAVLRDPALIFYPSICGPK
;
A
#
# COMPACT_ATOMS: atom_id res chain seq x y z
N MET A 1 0.63 33.08 -6.33
CA MET A 1 1.58 32.01 -6.67
C MET A 1 0.77 30.80 -7.13
N ALA A 2 0.67 30.58 -8.44
CA ALA A 2 -0.30 29.68 -9.05
C ALA A 2 0.26 28.26 -9.17
N ILE A 3 -0.43 27.29 -8.56
CA ILE A 3 -0.16 25.86 -8.74
C ILE A 3 -0.43 25.53 -10.22
N ARG A 4 0.62 25.23 -10.98
CA ARG A 4 0.51 24.68 -12.33
C ARG A 4 -0.21 23.33 -12.25
N ARG A 5 -1.52 23.35 -12.53
CA ARG A 5 -2.35 22.15 -12.76
C ARG A 5 -1.82 21.39 -13.98
N ARG A 6 -0.87 20.48 -13.79
CA ARG A 6 -0.60 19.43 -14.77
C ARG A 6 -1.66 18.34 -14.58
N GLY A 7 -2.70 18.39 -15.42
CA GLY A 7 -3.31 17.22 -16.07
C GLY A 7 -3.91 16.07 -15.26
N LEU A 8 -3.99 16.08 -13.94
CA LEU A 8 -4.45 14.91 -13.17
C LEU A 8 -5.98 14.65 -13.16
N TRP A 9 -6.80 15.49 -13.80
CA TRP A 9 -8.28 15.39 -13.67
C TRP A 9 -9.07 15.74 -14.94
N SER A 10 -8.53 15.55 -16.14
CA SER A 10 -9.26 15.84 -17.40
C SER A 10 -9.58 14.63 -18.27
N LEU A 11 -9.43 13.40 -17.77
CA LEU A 11 -9.98 12.21 -18.44
C LEU A 11 -11.39 11.93 -17.93
N THR A 12 -12.31 12.73 -18.46
CA THR A 12 -13.72 12.42 -18.73
C THR A 12 -14.52 11.72 -17.62
N GLN A 13 -15.46 12.51 -17.10
CA GLN A 13 -16.73 12.18 -16.44
C GLN A 13 -17.63 11.12 -17.16
N ARG A 14 -17.10 10.25 -18.04
CA ARG A 14 -17.86 9.34 -18.92
C ARG A 14 -17.85 7.85 -18.54
N HIS A 15 -17.39 7.48 -17.35
CA HIS A 15 -17.48 6.08 -16.88
C HIS A 15 -18.08 5.97 -15.46
N ILE A 16 -18.98 6.89 -15.10
CA ILE A 16 -19.53 6.99 -13.74
C ILE A 16 -20.71 6.03 -13.50
N ASP A 17 -21.25 5.39 -14.54
CA ASP A 17 -22.40 4.48 -14.39
C ASP A 17 -22.03 3.02 -14.71
N GLY A 18 -22.07 2.15 -13.70
CA GLY A 18 -22.27 0.69 -13.86
C GLY A 18 -21.09 -0.22 -14.24
N ALA A 19 -19.89 0.27 -14.57
CA ALA A 19 -18.81 -0.63 -15.01
C ALA A 19 -18.20 -1.45 -13.85
N ARG A 20 -18.32 -2.79 -13.93
CA ARG A 20 -17.56 -3.75 -13.12
C ARG A 20 -16.06 -3.54 -13.38
N ALA A 21 -15.21 -3.77 -12.37
CA ALA A 21 -13.76 -3.75 -12.57
C ALA A 21 -13.37 -4.71 -13.70
N GLU A 22 -12.51 -4.25 -14.61
CA GLU A 22 -12.08 -5.06 -15.75
C GLU A 22 -11.27 -6.28 -15.27
N ASN A 23 -11.40 -7.40 -16.00
CA ASN A 23 -10.54 -8.56 -15.77
C ASN A 23 -9.12 -8.23 -16.21
N PHE A 24 -8.13 -8.88 -15.58
CA PHE A 24 -6.72 -8.68 -15.87
C PHE A 24 -5.98 -10.01 -15.98
N TRP A 25 -4.87 -10.02 -16.71
CA TRP A 25 -3.98 -11.18 -16.79
C TRP A 25 -2.89 -11.10 -15.74
N ALA A 26 -2.33 -12.25 -15.35
CA ALA A 26 -1.27 -12.31 -14.33
C ALA A 26 -0.07 -11.40 -14.65
N ASP A 27 0.30 -11.30 -15.93
CA ASP A 27 1.44 -10.50 -16.41
C ASP A 27 1.12 -8.98 -16.46
N ASP A 28 -0.16 -8.58 -16.37
CA ASP A 28 -0.57 -7.16 -16.28
C ASP A 28 -0.34 -6.56 -14.89
N VAL A 29 -0.22 -7.41 -13.87
CA VAL A 29 -0.07 -6.95 -12.48
C VAL A 29 1.31 -6.37 -12.27
N VAL A 30 1.35 -5.15 -11.73
CA VAL A 30 2.59 -4.41 -11.48
C VAL A 30 3.05 -4.63 -10.04
N PHE A 31 4.35 -4.80 -9.82
CA PHE A 31 4.94 -4.78 -8.48
C PHE A 31 5.53 -3.39 -8.20
N ALA A 32 4.90 -2.64 -7.30
CA ALA A 32 5.40 -1.38 -6.77
C ALA A 32 6.29 -1.65 -5.55
N MET A 33 7.59 -1.43 -5.70
CA MET A 33 8.58 -1.55 -4.64
C MET A 33 9.20 -0.20 -4.36
N TYR A 34 9.85 -0.04 -3.22
CA TYR A 34 10.51 1.20 -2.87
C TYR A 34 11.65 0.92 -1.88
N ALA A 35 12.71 1.73 -1.91
CA ALA A 35 13.79 1.64 -0.92
C ALA A 35 14.61 2.93 -0.83
N SER A 36 15.09 3.23 0.37
CA SER A 36 16.24 4.08 0.66
C SER A 36 17.50 3.24 0.79
N SER A 37 18.68 3.87 0.74
CA SER A 37 19.98 3.17 0.73
C SER A 37 20.19 2.26 1.96
N ASP A 38 19.67 2.64 3.13
CA ASP A 38 19.76 1.83 4.37
C ASP A 38 18.99 0.50 4.31
N HIS A 39 18.10 0.33 3.33
CA HIS A 39 17.36 -0.90 3.05
C HIS A 39 17.67 -1.51 1.67
N PHE A 40 18.73 -1.07 1.00
CA PHE A 40 19.05 -1.52 -0.35
C PHE A 40 19.38 -3.02 -0.43
N ARG A 41 20.03 -3.57 0.60
CA ARG A 41 20.39 -5.01 0.63
C ARG A 41 19.14 -5.90 0.68
N GLU A 42 18.14 -5.51 1.44
CA GLU A 42 16.81 -6.14 1.48
C GLU A 42 16.13 -5.99 0.13
N ALA A 43 16.10 -4.77 -0.41
CA ALA A 43 15.45 -4.45 -1.67
C ALA A 43 16.02 -5.29 -2.83
N ARG A 44 17.35 -5.38 -2.93
CA ARG A 44 18.07 -6.19 -3.92
C ARG A 44 17.67 -7.67 -3.84
N ARG A 45 17.56 -8.23 -2.63
CA ARG A 45 17.12 -9.63 -2.43
C ARG A 45 15.67 -9.83 -2.88
N SER A 46 14.78 -8.91 -2.53
CA SER A 46 13.36 -8.98 -2.87
C SER A 46 13.10 -8.77 -4.37
N VAL A 47 13.81 -7.83 -5.03
CA VAL A 47 13.77 -7.66 -6.50
C VAL A 47 14.20 -8.92 -7.22
N ARG A 48 15.28 -9.58 -6.75
CA ARG A 48 15.72 -10.86 -7.31
C ARG A 48 14.65 -11.95 -7.15
N ASP A 49 14.04 -12.05 -5.97
CA ASP A 49 12.96 -13.01 -5.68
C ASP A 49 11.76 -12.81 -6.62
N LEU A 50 11.30 -11.56 -6.74
CA LEU A 50 10.22 -11.18 -7.64
C LEU A 50 10.53 -11.51 -9.09
N ARG A 51 11.73 -11.16 -9.59
CA ARG A 51 12.08 -11.43 -10.99
C ARG A 51 12.20 -12.92 -11.29
N GLN A 52 12.65 -13.73 -10.33
CA GLN A 52 12.69 -15.20 -10.48
C GLN A 52 11.29 -15.81 -10.58
N LYS A 53 10.32 -15.28 -9.81
CA LYS A 53 8.95 -15.81 -9.75
C LYS A 53 8.02 -15.22 -10.81
N PHE A 54 8.24 -13.97 -11.18
CA PHE A 54 7.39 -13.17 -12.06
C PHE A 54 8.23 -12.56 -13.18
N PRO A 55 8.78 -13.39 -14.09
CA PRO A 55 9.78 -12.98 -15.07
C PRO A 55 9.28 -11.93 -16.07
N ASN A 56 7.97 -11.87 -16.33
CA ASN A 56 7.38 -10.94 -17.29
C ASN A 56 6.80 -9.67 -16.64
N ASN A 57 6.40 -9.75 -15.37
CA ASN A 57 5.73 -8.63 -14.69
C ASN A 57 6.62 -7.40 -14.59
N ARG A 58 5.98 -6.23 -14.68
CA ARG A 58 6.65 -4.94 -14.49
C ARG A 58 6.93 -4.71 -13.01
N ILE A 59 8.13 -4.25 -12.70
CA ILE A 59 8.48 -3.73 -11.38
C ILE A 59 8.62 -2.21 -11.51
N ILE A 60 7.88 -1.46 -10.71
CA ILE A 60 8.09 -0.02 -10.54
C ILE A 60 8.82 0.15 -9.22
N PHE A 61 10.07 0.57 -9.28
CA PHE A 61 10.91 0.75 -8.11
C PHE A 61 11.01 2.25 -7.77
N TYR A 62 10.41 2.64 -6.66
CA TYR A 62 10.52 4.02 -6.16
C TYR A 62 11.85 4.20 -5.43
N ASN A 63 12.72 5.01 -6.02
CA ASN A 63 13.96 5.43 -5.39
C ASN A 63 13.63 6.48 -4.30
N MET A 64 13.84 6.11 -3.03
CA MET A 64 13.58 6.94 -1.84
C MET A 64 14.87 7.58 -1.27
N GLY A 65 15.97 7.56 -2.02
CA GLY A 65 17.29 8.01 -1.57
C GLY A 65 18.40 6.96 -1.72
N LEU A 66 18.39 6.22 -2.83
CA LEU A 66 19.49 5.36 -3.25
C LEU A 66 20.69 6.21 -3.70
N THR A 67 21.89 5.68 -3.48
CA THR A 67 23.10 6.18 -4.13
C THR A 67 23.04 5.92 -5.64
N LYS A 68 23.85 6.65 -6.40
CA LYS A 68 23.94 6.44 -7.86
C LYS A 68 24.33 5.00 -8.22
N GLN A 69 25.25 4.39 -7.47
CA GLN A 69 25.69 3.01 -7.70
C GLN A 69 24.54 2.01 -7.48
N GLU A 70 23.75 2.21 -6.43
CA GLU A 70 22.59 1.37 -6.13
C GLU A 70 21.47 1.53 -7.16
N GLU A 71 21.19 2.76 -7.60
CA GLU A 71 20.24 3.05 -8.68
C GLU A 71 20.68 2.38 -10.00
N ASP A 72 21.96 2.53 -10.37
CA ASP A 72 22.56 1.93 -11.58
C ASP A 72 22.56 0.39 -11.53
N GLU A 73 22.64 -0.21 -10.33
CA GLU A 73 22.53 -1.66 -10.18
C GLU A 73 21.10 -2.14 -10.43
N VAL A 74 20.11 -1.51 -9.79
CA VAL A 74 18.70 -1.92 -9.91
C VAL A 74 18.14 -1.62 -11.30
N SER A 75 18.62 -0.57 -11.98
CA SER A 75 18.17 -0.20 -13.33
C SER A 75 18.48 -1.25 -14.39
N ARG A 76 19.41 -2.19 -14.12
CA ARG A 76 19.79 -3.27 -15.04
C ARG A 76 18.85 -4.46 -15.00
N VAL A 77 17.89 -4.49 -14.07
CA VAL A 77 16.91 -5.57 -13.97
C VAL A 77 15.87 -5.44 -15.09
N CYS A 78 15.67 -6.52 -15.87
CA CYS A 78 14.68 -6.54 -16.94
C CYS A 78 13.28 -6.17 -16.43
N ASN A 79 12.49 -5.48 -17.25
CA ASN A 79 11.12 -5.04 -16.94
C ASN A 79 10.98 -4.31 -15.59
N LEU A 80 12.04 -3.62 -15.15
CA LEU A 80 12.03 -2.73 -13.99
C LEU A 80 12.15 -1.28 -14.46
N THR A 81 11.32 -0.40 -13.92
CA THR A 81 11.39 1.05 -14.14
C THR A 81 11.62 1.74 -12.80
N ILE A 82 12.61 2.63 -12.74
CA ILE A 82 12.87 3.44 -11.55
C ILE A 82 12.04 4.72 -11.62
N ARG A 83 11.34 5.04 -10.53
CA ARG A 83 10.69 6.33 -10.30
C ARG A 83 11.38 7.00 -9.10
N ARG A 84 11.98 8.17 -9.27
CA ARG A 84 12.51 8.91 -8.11
C ARG A 84 11.36 9.55 -7.35
N PHE A 85 11.30 9.32 -6.04
CA PHE A 85 10.26 9.89 -5.20
C PHE A 85 10.61 11.35 -4.86
N ASP A 86 9.92 12.30 -5.47
CA ASP A 86 10.14 13.72 -5.23
C ASP A 86 9.42 14.19 -3.97
N PHE A 87 10.11 14.13 -2.82
CA PHE A 87 9.59 14.61 -1.55
C PHE A 87 9.20 16.10 -1.57
N SER A 88 9.77 16.92 -2.46
CA SER A 88 9.46 18.35 -2.54
C SER A 88 8.05 18.63 -3.06
N SER A 89 7.44 17.66 -3.72
CA SER A 89 6.05 17.71 -4.19
C SER A 89 5.02 17.41 -3.09
N TYR A 90 5.45 17.06 -1.87
CA TYR A 90 4.59 16.66 -0.77
C TYR A 90 4.82 17.53 0.48
N PRO A 91 3.90 17.51 1.48
CA PRO A 91 4.13 18.17 2.75
C PRO A 91 5.46 17.75 3.39
N SER A 92 6.14 18.66 4.08
CA SER A 92 7.51 18.43 4.57
C SER A 92 7.66 17.22 5.48
N TYR A 93 6.62 16.81 6.21
CA TYR A 93 6.69 15.59 7.04
C TYR A 93 6.73 14.30 6.20
N ALA A 94 6.35 14.33 4.92
CA ALA A 94 6.41 13.16 4.03
C ALA A 94 7.84 12.64 3.80
N SER A 95 8.87 13.47 4.03
CA SER A 95 10.27 13.04 3.97
C SER A 95 10.71 12.23 5.18
N ASP A 96 9.94 12.23 6.27
CA ASP A 96 10.15 11.30 7.38
C ASP A 96 9.59 9.92 7.02
N LEU A 97 10.46 9.03 6.57
CA LEU A 97 10.09 7.68 6.16
C LEU A 97 9.49 6.84 7.30
N TYR A 98 9.67 7.23 8.57
CA TYR A 98 9.13 6.50 9.71
C TYR A 98 7.65 6.73 9.95
N ASN A 99 7.04 7.74 9.31
CA ASN A 99 5.60 7.89 9.29
C ASN A 99 4.91 7.15 8.15
N TYR A 100 5.68 6.55 7.22
CA TYR A 100 5.17 5.73 6.12
C TYR A 100 4.11 6.39 5.22
N ALA A 101 3.91 7.72 5.29
CA ALA A 101 2.91 8.44 4.49
C ALA A 101 3.17 8.28 2.99
N PHE A 102 4.43 8.14 2.60
CA PHE A 102 4.86 7.91 1.22
C PHE A 102 4.20 6.69 0.56
N LYS A 103 3.85 5.64 1.34
CA LYS A 103 3.16 4.45 0.81
C LYS A 103 1.81 4.82 0.21
N MET A 104 1.09 5.78 0.83
CA MET A 104 -0.20 6.23 0.33
C MET A 104 -0.08 7.12 -0.90
N PHE A 105 1.00 7.89 -1.02
CA PHE A 105 1.32 8.63 -2.24
C PHE A 105 1.62 7.69 -3.40
N ILE A 106 2.43 6.64 -3.17
CA ILE A 106 2.70 5.58 -4.14
C ILE A 106 1.39 4.87 -4.54
N MET A 107 0.56 4.46 -3.57
CA MET A 107 -0.74 3.84 -3.86
C MET A 107 -1.63 4.73 -4.73
N ALA A 108 -1.70 6.04 -4.43
CA ALA A 108 -2.50 6.98 -5.22
C ALA A 108 -1.98 7.11 -6.66
N GLU A 109 -0.66 7.15 -6.85
CA GLU A 109 -0.03 7.17 -8.18
C GLU A 109 -0.31 5.88 -8.95
N MET A 110 -0.10 4.72 -8.33
CA MET A 110 -0.35 3.41 -8.93
C MET A 110 -1.84 3.21 -9.30
N MET A 111 -2.75 3.74 -8.48
CA MET A 111 -4.18 3.74 -8.79
C MET A 111 -4.56 4.67 -9.95
N ALA A 112 -3.81 5.76 -10.16
CA ALA A 112 -3.96 6.64 -11.30
C ALA A 112 -3.43 6.01 -12.60
N ASP A 113 -2.38 5.19 -12.52
CA ASP A 113 -1.85 4.40 -13.65
C ASP A 113 -2.83 3.35 -14.18
N GLY A 114 -3.85 2.99 -13.38
CA GLY A 114 -5.00 2.21 -13.84
C GLY A 114 -4.76 0.72 -14.02
N ARG A 115 -3.66 0.16 -13.49
CA ARG A 115 -3.37 -1.28 -13.50
C ARG A 115 -3.51 -1.91 -12.11
N PRO A 116 -3.88 -3.19 -11.99
CA PRO A 116 -3.73 -3.93 -10.74
C PRO A 116 -2.27 -3.95 -10.30
N PHE A 117 -2.03 -3.80 -9.00
CA PHE A 117 -0.68 -3.81 -8.47
C PHE A 117 -0.58 -4.43 -7.09
N TRP A 118 0.61 -4.96 -6.81
CA TRP A 118 1.09 -5.23 -5.46
C TRP A 118 2.03 -4.10 -5.04
N MET A 119 1.77 -3.46 -3.91
CA MET A 119 2.80 -2.71 -3.19
C MET A 119 3.52 -3.65 -2.24
N VAL A 120 4.85 -3.70 -2.28
CA VAL A 120 5.66 -4.71 -1.60
C VAL A 120 6.84 -4.07 -0.87
N ASP A 121 6.89 -4.25 0.45
CA ASP A 121 8.03 -3.85 1.29
C ASP A 121 9.26 -4.70 0.94
N THR A 122 10.46 -4.14 1.13
CA THR A 122 11.74 -4.82 0.83
C THR A 122 11.98 -6.10 1.63
N SER A 123 11.23 -6.29 2.73
CA SER A 123 11.30 -7.47 3.59
C SER A 123 10.41 -8.63 3.12
N VAL A 124 9.55 -8.42 2.12
CA VAL A 124 8.61 -9.43 1.65
C VAL A 124 9.25 -10.29 0.55
N THR A 125 9.00 -11.59 0.65
CA THR A 125 9.26 -12.58 -0.40
C THR A 125 7.99 -13.35 -0.70
N PHE A 126 7.78 -13.68 -1.97
CA PHE A 126 6.63 -14.49 -2.38
C PHE A 126 7.00 -15.97 -2.24
N LYS A 127 6.04 -16.83 -1.89
CA LYS A 127 6.33 -18.26 -1.70
C LYS A 127 6.14 -19.04 -2.98
N THR A 128 4.95 -18.98 -3.56
CA THR A 128 4.61 -19.72 -4.79
C THR A 128 3.92 -18.80 -5.79
N VAL A 129 4.23 -19.00 -7.07
CA VAL A 129 3.60 -18.27 -8.18
C VAL A 129 2.15 -18.72 -8.38
N GLU A 130 1.91 -20.03 -8.21
CA GLU A 130 0.60 -20.65 -8.40
C GLU A 130 -0.46 -20.03 -7.50
N CYS A 131 -0.17 -19.84 -6.21
CA CYS A 131 -1.16 -19.24 -5.31
C CYS A 131 -1.52 -17.79 -5.67
N VAL A 132 -0.54 -17.03 -6.17
CA VAL A 132 -0.77 -15.66 -6.63
C VAL A 132 -1.62 -15.66 -7.90
N ARG A 133 -1.43 -16.63 -8.80
CA ARG A 133 -2.28 -16.79 -10.00
C ARG A 133 -3.70 -17.19 -9.62
N THR A 134 -3.89 -18.15 -8.72
CA THR A 134 -5.20 -18.52 -8.19
C THR A 134 -5.92 -17.31 -7.59
N PHE A 135 -5.20 -16.51 -6.79
CA PHE A 135 -5.75 -15.27 -6.25
C PHE A 135 -6.21 -14.31 -7.36
N TYR A 136 -5.46 -14.17 -8.45
CA TYR A 136 -5.90 -13.32 -9.58
C TYR A 136 -7.18 -13.83 -10.24
N ASP A 137 -7.33 -15.14 -10.40
CA ASP A 137 -8.55 -15.75 -10.93
C ASP A 137 -9.75 -15.50 -10.00
N GLU A 138 -9.53 -15.60 -8.69
CA GLU A 138 -10.54 -15.30 -7.66
C GLU A 138 -10.91 -13.80 -7.61
N VAL A 139 -9.97 -12.89 -7.88
CA VAL A 139 -10.29 -11.46 -7.99
C VAL A 139 -11.11 -11.20 -9.27
N ASN A 140 -10.74 -11.83 -10.39
CA ASN A 140 -11.46 -11.70 -11.67
C ASN A 140 -12.90 -12.25 -11.57
N ASN A 141 -13.08 -13.43 -10.99
CA ASN A 141 -14.40 -14.05 -10.84
C ASN A 141 -15.27 -13.36 -9.76
N GLY A 142 -14.65 -12.59 -8.84
CA GLY A 142 -15.33 -11.83 -7.79
C GLY A 142 -15.45 -12.56 -6.45
N THR A 143 -14.73 -13.68 -6.24
CA THR A 143 -14.67 -14.39 -4.96
C THR A 143 -13.57 -13.90 -4.02
N ALA A 144 -12.63 -13.08 -4.52
CA ALA A 144 -11.60 -12.40 -3.74
C ALA A 144 -11.72 -10.86 -3.84
N PRO A 145 -11.20 -10.10 -2.85
CA PRO A 145 -11.39 -8.66 -2.81
C PRO A 145 -10.45 -7.92 -3.76
N ASP A 146 -10.92 -6.79 -4.29
CA ASP A 146 -10.10 -5.85 -5.08
C ASP A 146 -8.99 -5.18 -4.27
N TYR A 147 -9.04 -5.23 -2.94
CA TYR A 147 -8.04 -4.68 -2.05
C TYR A 147 -7.76 -5.68 -0.94
N LEU A 148 -6.57 -6.27 -0.98
CA LEU A 148 -6.09 -7.24 0.00
C LEU A 148 -4.89 -6.66 0.75
N MET A 149 -4.97 -6.62 2.08
CA MET A 149 -3.83 -6.39 2.97
C MET A 149 -3.23 -7.71 3.44
N GLN A 150 -1.97 -7.69 3.89
CA GLN A 150 -1.37 -8.83 4.58
C GLN A 150 -2.26 -9.36 5.73
N GLY A 151 -2.19 -10.66 5.99
CA GLY A 151 -2.92 -11.31 7.08
C GLY A 151 -2.72 -10.67 8.47
N SER A 152 -3.53 -11.12 9.43
CA SER A 152 -3.57 -10.57 10.79
C SER A 152 -2.19 -10.55 11.45
N THR A 153 -1.82 -9.40 12.01
CA THR A 153 -0.60 -9.21 12.83
C THR A 153 -0.70 -9.84 14.22
N GLY A 154 -1.89 -10.29 14.63
CA GLY A 154 -2.18 -10.79 15.98
C GLY A 154 -2.50 -9.68 16.99
N PHE A 155 -2.28 -8.42 16.63
CA PHE A 155 -2.57 -7.27 17.47
C PHE A 155 -3.92 -6.63 17.14
N MET A 156 -4.58 -6.04 18.13
CA MET A 156 -5.82 -5.30 17.94
C MET A 156 -5.56 -3.96 17.24
N ASN A 157 -6.49 -3.52 16.38
CA ASN A 157 -6.40 -2.21 15.73
C ASN A 157 -6.33 -1.06 16.76
N ILE A 158 -7.16 -1.12 17.79
CA ILE A 158 -7.24 -0.07 18.83
C ILE A 158 -5.92 0.10 19.60
N ASP A 159 -5.12 -0.97 19.74
CA ASP A 159 -3.87 -0.93 20.50
C ASP A 159 -2.74 -0.20 19.75
N PHE A 160 -2.84 -0.11 18.42
CA PHE A 160 -1.79 0.35 17.52
C PHE A 160 -2.25 1.43 16.53
N THR A 161 -3.40 2.04 16.78
CA THR A 161 -3.89 3.20 16.04
C THR A 161 -4.02 4.36 17.01
N ASP A 162 -3.35 5.47 16.71
CA ASP A 162 -3.51 6.70 17.48
C ASP A 162 -4.97 7.16 17.37
N PRO A 163 -5.70 7.35 18.49
CA PRO A 163 -7.07 7.85 18.47
C PRO A 163 -7.26 9.15 17.68
N ALA A 164 -6.22 9.99 17.56
CA ALA A 164 -6.27 11.22 16.77
C ALA A 164 -6.62 10.97 15.28
N MET A 165 -6.19 9.84 14.71
CA MET A 165 -6.49 9.47 13.33
C MET A 165 -8.01 9.35 13.07
N PHE A 166 -8.76 8.93 14.09
CA PHE A 166 -10.21 8.74 13.98
C PHE A 166 -11.03 10.04 13.95
N LYS A 167 -10.38 11.19 14.12
CA LYS A 167 -10.98 12.50 13.79
C LYS A 167 -11.11 12.70 12.28
N TYR A 168 -10.31 11.98 11.49
CA TYR A 168 -10.20 12.13 10.05
C TYR A 168 -10.73 10.92 9.29
N LEU A 169 -10.58 9.72 9.85
CA LEU A 169 -11.04 8.46 9.25
C LEU A 169 -12.15 7.82 10.09
N PRO A 170 -13.13 7.15 9.48
CA PRO A 170 -14.20 6.52 10.24
C PRO A 170 -13.68 5.43 11.19
N ASN A 171 -14.15 5.44 12.44
CA ASN A 171 -13.86 4.43 13.46
C ASN A 171 -15.12 3.67 13.86
N PRO A 172 -15.61 2.71 13.06
CA PRO A 172 -16.74 1.91 13.48
C PRO A 172 -16.34 1.10 14.73
N PRO A 173 -17.20 0.94 15.75
CA PRO A 173 -16.88 0.16 16.96
C PRO A 173 -16.35 -1.25 16.66
N LYS A 174 -16.80 -1.83 15.54
CA LYS A 174 -16.30 -3.11 15.03
C LYS A 174 -14.81 -3.06 14.70
N LEU A 175 -14.30 -2.00 14.06
CA LEU A 175 -12.87 -1.85 13.69
C LEU A 175 -11.96 -1.94 14.91
N ALA A 176 -12.32 -1.26 16.01
CA ALA A 176 -11.56 -1.29 17.26
C ALA A 176 -11.41 -2.71 17.81
N ALA A 177 -12.44 -3.55 17.65
CA ALA A 177 -12.46 -4.94 18.07
C ALA A 177 -11.84 -5.92 17.06
N GLN A 178 -11.33 -5.46 15.91
CA GLN A 178 -10.66 -6.33 14.93
C GLN A 178 -9.15 -6.39 15.14
N LYS A 179 -8.56 -7.51 14.72
CA LYS A 179 -7.12 -7.63 14.57
C LYS A 179 -6.66 -6.78 13.39
N GLN A 180 -5.54 -6.11 13.56
CA GLN A 180 -4.90 -5.29 12.54
C GLN A 180 -4.22 -6.20 11.52
N ASN A 181 -4.55 -5.99 10.24
CA ASN A 181 -3.86 -6.60 9.12
C ASN A 181 -2.53 -5.89 8.85
N GLY A 182 -1.54 -6.65 8.39
CA GLY A 182 -0.23 -6.11 8.05
C GLY A 182 -0.29 -5.21 6.80
N ALA A 183 0.67 -4.29 6.67
CA ALA A 183 0.82 -3.43 5.49
C ALA A 183 2.14 -3.66 4.73
N ALA A 184 2.82 -4.80 4.94
CA ALA A 184 4.08 -5.09 4.27
C ALA A 184 3.90 -5.51 2.80
N HIS A 185 2.73 -6.04 2.47
CA HIS A 185 2.30 -6.25 1.09
C HIS A 185 0.81 -5.99 0.96
N VAL A 186 0.44 -5.31 -0.11
CA VAL A 186 -0.92 -4.88 -0.36
C VAL A 186 -1.22 -5.04 -1.85
N PHE A 187 -2.30 -5.75 -2.19
CA PHE A 187 -2.83 -5.78 -3.54
C PHE A 187 -3.96 -4.77 -3.69
N MET A 188 -3.99 -4.07 -4.82
CA MET A 188 -5.13 -3.26 -5.24
C MET A 188 -5.41 -3.44 -6.73
N ARG A 189 -6.65 -3.76 -7.08
CA ARG A 189 -7.21 -3.64 -8.44
C ARG A 189 -7.98 -2.33 -8.56
N PRO A 190 -7.71 -1.48 -9.56
CA PRO A 190 -8.50 -0.27 -9.81
C PRO A 190 -9.99 -0.58 -10.04
N SER A 191 -10.82 -0.15 -9.11
CA SER A 191 -12.28 -0.18 -9.17
C SER A 191 -12.83 1.09 -8.54
N ARG A 192 -14.13 1.36 -8.66
CA ARG A 192 -14.75 2.53 -8.01
C ARG A 192 -14.45 2.56 -6.52
N THR A 193 -14.55 1.41 -5.86
CA THR A 193 -14.38 1.28 -4.41
C THR A 193 -12.93 1.42 -3.99
N THR A 194 -11.99 0.78 -4.70
CA THR A 194 -10.56 0.91 -4.35
C THR A 194 -9.99 2.28 -4.69
N LYS A 195 -10.49 2.95 -5.74
CA LYS A 195 -10.18 4.38 -6.02
C LYS A 195 -10.68 5.29 -4.90
N LEU A 196 -11.88 5.01 -4.36
CA LEU A 196 -12.38 5.74 -3.18
C LEU A 196 -11.53 5.46 -1.93
N ALA A 197 -11.12 4.22 -1.70
CA ALA A 197 -10.21 3.86 -0.62
C ALA A 197 -8.87 4.59 -0.74
N ALA A 198 -8.24 4.55 -1.91
CA ALA A 198 -6.98 5.26 -2.20
C ALA A 198 -7.11 6.77 -2.00
N LYS A 199 -8.26 7.37 -2.35
CA LYS A 199 -8.53 8.78 -2.07
C LYS A 199 -8.53 9.09 -0.57
N TRP A 200 -9.18 8.27 0.26
CA TRP A 200 -9.18 8.47 1.71
C TRP A 200 -7.80 8.30 2.33
N LEU A 201 -7.03 7.30 1.87
CA LEU A 201 -5.64 7.11 2.26
C LEU A 201 -4.80 8.33 1.89
N LEU A 202 -4.89 8.80 0.64
CA LEU A 202 -4.20 9.99 0.18
C LEU A 202 -4.53 11.22 1.03
N LEU A 203 -5.82 11.46 1.34
CA LEU A 203 -6.23 12.58 2.19
C LEU A 203 -5.63 12.49 3.60
N CYS A 204 -5.55 11.29 4.17
CA CYS A 204 -4.90 11.08 5.46
C CYS A 204 -3.39 11.36 5.39
N ALA A 205 -2.70 10.87 4.35
CA ALA A 205 -1.28 11.13 4.16
C ALA A 205 -0.97 12.62 3.89
N LEU A 206 -1.88 13.35 3.26
CA LEU A 206 -1.79 14.81 3.07
C LEU A 206 -2.14 15.62 4.33
N THR A 207 -2.55 14.97 5.41
CA THR A 207 -2.92 15.61 6.68
C THR A 207 -2.05 15.10 7.82
N LYS A 208 -1.07 15.89 8.27
CA LYS A 208 -0.10 15.48 9.31
C LYS A 208 -0.79 14.85 10.53
N ASP A 209 -1.82 15.49 11.05
CA ASP A 209 -2.52 15.04 12.25
C ASP A 209 -3.33 13.75 12.04
N CYS A 210 -3.64 13.38 10.80
CA CYS A 210 -4.25 12.10 10.48
C CYS A 210 -3.20 10.98 10.50
N ILE A 211 -2.13 11.13 9.72
CA ILE A 211 -1.15 10.05 9.51
C ILE A 211 -0.10 9.96 10.62
N ALA A 212 0.32 11.10 11.17
CA ALA A 212 1.46 11.23 12.08
C ALA A 212 1.20 12.36 13.10
N SER A 213 0.14 12.19 13.87
CA SER A 213 -0.25 13.15 14.90
C SER A 213 0.88 13.39 15.93
N PRO A 214 0.90 14.52 16.64
CA PRO A 214 1.92 14.76 17.68
C PRO A 214 1.95 13.72 18.82
N THR A 215 0.85 12.99 19.04
CA THR A 215 0.79 11.89 20.02
C THR A 215 1.24 10.54 19.45
N ALA A 216 1.42 10.44 18.13
CA ALA A 216 1.76 9.19 17.47
C ALA A 216 3.19 8.76 17.80
N THR A 217 3.34 7.51 18.23
CA THR A 217 4.65 6.90 18.50
C THR A 217 4.74 5.49 17.95
N ARG A 218 5.87 5.19 17.33
CA ARG A 218 6.21 3.84 16.86
C ARG A 218 6.66 2.93 18.02
N TYR A 219 7.21 3.52 19.09
CA TYR A 219 7.79 2.78 20.20
C TYR A 219 6.72 2.40 21.23
N CYS A 220 6.11 1.25 20.97
CA CYS A 220 5.03 0.71 21.78
C CYS A 220 5.54 -0.28 22.82
N LYS A 221 5.44 0.09 24.10
CA LYS A 221 5.53 -0.84 25.22
C LYS A 221 4.13 -1.34 25.60
N ARG A 222 4.08 -2.51 26.27
CA ARG A 222 2.80 -3.10 26.70
C ARG A 222 2.01 -2.15 27.60
N GLU A 223 2.68 -1.40 28.48
CA GLU A 223 2.03 -0.41 29.35
C GLU A 223 1.45 0.83 28.63
N ASN A 224 1.88 1.10 27.40
CA ASN A 224 1.52 2.32 26.67
C ASN A 224 0.65 2.05 25.42
N ARG A 225 0.10 0.85 25.31
CA ARG A 225 -0.91 0.55 24.29
C ARG A 225 -2.08 1.53 24.45
N GLN A 226 -2.61 2.01 23.33
CA GLN A 226 -3.71 3.00 23.29
C GLN A 226 -3.36 4.41 23.79
N ARG A 227 -2.11 4.69 24.17
CA ARG A 227 -1.61 6.04 24.55
C ARG A 227 -0.70 6.64 23.47
N GLY A 228 -1.17 6.65 22.23
CA GLY A 228 -0.42 7.18 21.08
C GLY A 228 0.35 6.13 20.26
N CYS A 229 0.26 4.86 20.63
CA CYS A 229 0.81 3.76 19.83
C CYS A 229 0.26 3.78 18.40
N HIS A 230 1.15 3.87 17.41
CA HIS A 230 0.74 4.07 16.03
C HIS A 230 1.56 3.29 15.01
N ARG A 231 0.85 2.64 14.08
CA ARG A 231 1.42 1.95 12.91
C ARG A 231 1.16 2.70 11.60
N TYR A 232 0.81 3.98 11.69
CA TYR A 232 0.77 4.93 10.57
C TYR A 232 -0.02 4.42 9.35
N ASP A 233 0.67 4.07 8.26
CA ASP A 233 0.07 3.58 7.03
C ASP A 233 -0.81 2.36 7.28
N GLN A 234 -0.36 1.42 8.11
CA GLN A 234 -1.10 0.20 8.44
C GLN A 234 -2.40 0.54 9.18
N SER A 235 -2.37 1.49 10.10
CA SER A 235 -3.56 1.91 10.86
C SER A 235 -4.60 2.55 9.95
N ALA A 236 -4.18 3.48 9.11
CA ALA A 236 -5.09 4.16 8.19
C ALA A 236 -5.66 3.20 7.12
N GLN A 237 -4.85 2.27 6.60
CA GLN A 237 -5.32 1.23 5.69
C GLN A 237 -6.37 0.33 6.34
N ASN A 238 -6.15 -0.12 7.58
CA ASN A 238 -7.17 -0.89 8.30
C ASN A 238 -8.45 -0.06 8.48
N ALA A 239 -8.34 1.21 8.92
CA ALA A 239 -9.52 2.07 9.08
C ALA A 239 -10.32 2.24 7.77
N VAL A 240 -9.64 2.53 6.66
CA VAL A 240 -10.28 2.69 5.34
C VAL A 240 -10.87 1.38 4.84
N ARG A 241 -10.16 0.25 5.00
CA ARG A 241 -10.65 -1.07 4.59
C ARG A 241 -12.01 -1.37 5.21
N TYR A 242 -12.15 -1.22 6.51
CA TYR A 242 -13.42 -1.51 7.20
C TYR A 242 -14.52 -0.50 6.90
N ALA A 243 -14.18 0.79 6.75
CA ALA A 243 -15.17 1.84 6.53
C ALA A 243 -15.68 1.92 5.09
N VAL A 244 -14.78 1.76 4.11
CA VAL A 244 -15.07 2.00 2.69
C VAL A 244 -15.40 0.71 1.96
N LEU A 245 -14.65 -0.37 2.20
CA LEU A 245 -14.90 -1.64 1.51
C LEU A 245 -16.05 -2.42 2.15
N ARG A 246 -16.42 -2.08 3.39
CA ARG A 246 -17.42 -2.79 4.22
C ARG A 246 -17.16 -4.29 4.30
N ASP A 247 -15.92 -4.70 4.11
CA ASP A 247 -15.47 -6.08 4.07
C ASP A 247 -15.47 -6.65 5.50
N PRO A 248 -16.46 -7.48 5.89
CA PRO A 248 -16.47 -8.13 7.19
C PRO A 248 -15.58 -9.37 7.18
N ALA A 249 -15.10 -9.81 6.01
CA ALA A 249 -14.49 -11.10 5.81
C ALA A 249 -12.97 -10.98 5.93
N LEU A 250 -12.48 -11.59 6.99
CA LEU A 250 -11.20 -12.28 7.02
C LEU A 250 -11.15 -13.30 5.87
N ILE A 251 -11.00 -12.89 4.61
CA ILE A 251 -10.42 -13.81 3.62
C ILE A 251 -8.94 -13.87 3.98
N PHE A 252 -8.63 -14.84 4.83
CA PHE A 252 -7.31 -15.09 5.34
C PHE A 252 -6.49 -15.75 4.23
N TYR A 253 -5.97 -14.97 3.27
CA TYR A 253 -4.84 -15.42 2.45
C TYR A 253 -3.60 -15.29 3.33
N PRO A 254 -3.08 -16.34 4.00
CA PRO A 254 -2.45 -16.20 5.31
C PRO A 254 -1.16 -15.37 5.37
N SER A 255 -0.64 -14.89 4.24
CA SER A 255 0.33 -13.78 4.06
C SER A 255 0.79 -13.68 2.60
N ILE A 256 -0.13 -13.91 1.63
CA ILE A 256 0.14 -14.41 0.25
C ILE A 256 0.51 -15.91 0.22
N CYS A 257 -0.08 -16.70 1.15
CA CYS A 257 -0.21 -18.18 1.15
C CYS A 257 0.65 -19.08 2.10
N GLY A 258 0.86 -18.74 3.40
CA GLY A 258 1.13 -19.72 4.51
C GLY A 258 2.55 -20.35 4.62
N PRO A 259 2.99 -21.03 5.73
CA PRO A 259 4.39 -21.18 6.23
C PRO A 259 5.47 -21.80 5.31
N LYS A 260 6.72 -21.63 5.76
CA LYS A 260 8.01 -21.84 5.07
C LYS A 260 8.33 -23.31 4.86
#